data_AF-A0A8J2TL82-F1
#
_entry.id   AF-A0A8J2TL82-F1
#
_cell.length_a   1.000
_cell.length_b   1.000
_cell.length_c   1.000
_cell.angle_alpha   90.00
_cell.angle_beta   90.00
_cell.angle_gamma   90.00
#
_symmetry.space_group_name_H-M   'P 1'
#
loop_
_entity.id
_entity.type
_entity.pdbx_description
1 polymer ?
#
loop_
_entity_poly.entity_id
_entity_poly.type
_entity_poly.pdbx_seq_one_letter_code
_entity_poly.pdbx_strand_id
1 'polypeptide(L)'
;MKRLALPIVTKHINQWDPEYLLELGAPDDEYEYEIKQIVKAVLESKDEIEVAEAIQDTFRRAFDREYDYEECHTIAAKIWKELYE
;
A
#
# COMPACT_ATOMS: atom_id res chain seq x y z
N MET A 1 -8.93 -8.66 -12.16
CA MET A 1 -8.82 -8.12 -10.79
C MET A 1 -7.67 -8.74 -10.01
N LYS A 2 -7.74 -9.98 -9.47
CA LYS A 2 -6.64 -10.55 -8.64
C LYS A 2 -5.23 -10.50 -9.26
N ARG A 3 -5.11 -10.72 -10.57
CA ARG A 3 -3.80 -10.67 -11.27
C ARG A 3 -3.24 -9.24 -11.45
N LEU A 4 -4.07 -8.21 -11.34
CA LEU A 4 -3.69 -6.81 -11.47
C LEU A 4 -3.42 -6.14 -10.12
N ALA A 5 -3.97 -6.68 -9.02
CA ALA A 5 -3.80 -6.12 -7.69
C ALA A 5 -2.34 -6.00 -7.27
N LEU A 6 -1.55 -7.07 -7.42
CA LEU A 6 -0.13 -7.05 -7.06
C LEU A 6 0.66 -5.93 -7.78
N PRO A 7 0.71 -5.86 -9.12
CA PRO A 7 1.49 -4.82 -9.78
C PRO A 7 0.99 -3.39 -9.51
N ILE A 8 -0.32 -3.19 -9.33
CA ILE A 8 -0.87 -1.86 -9.00
C ILE A 8 -0.49 -1.44 -7.58
N VAL A 9 -0.66 -2.33 -6.59
CA VAL A 9 -0.28 -2.04 -5.21
C VAL A 9 1.23 -1.81 -5.12
N THR A 10 2.06 -2.68 -5.71
CA THR A 10 3.52 -2.50 -5.73
C THR A 10 3.92 -1.13 -6.27
N LYS A 11 3.35 -0.72 -7.42
CA LYS A 11 3.63 0.58 -8.03
C LYS A 11 3.36 1.73 -7.06
N HIS A 12 2.18 1.78 -6.45
CA HIS A 12 1.79 2.91 -5.59
C HIS A 12 2.52 2.91 -4.24
N ILE A 13 2.80 1.74 -3.68
CA ILE A 13 3.56 1.62 -2.43
C ILE A 13 5.04 1.99 -2.64
N ASN A 14 5.68 1.48 -3.69
CA ASN A 14 7.06 1.83 -4.00
C ASN A 14 7.21 3.31 -4.40
N GLN A 15 6.18 3.92 -5.00
CA GLN A 15 6.19 5.36 -5.28
C GLN A 15 5.97 6.22 -4.03
N TRP A 16 5.25 5.70 -3.04
CA TRP A 16 5.05 6.38 -1.77
C TRP A 16 6.32 6.32 -0.91
N ASP A 17 7.01 5.17 -0.90
CA ASP A 17 8.28 4.94 -0.20
C ASP A 17 8.32 5.55 1.21
N PRO A 18 7.40 5.15 2.10
CA PRO A 18 7.14 5.88 3.36
C PRO A 18 8.31 5.88 4.35
N GLU A 19 9.28 4.99 4.13
CA GLU A 19 10.49 4.87 4.94
C GLU A 19 11.75 5.30 4.17
N TYR A 20 11.59 5.83 2.95
CA TYR A 20 12.67 6.26 2.06
C TYR A 20 13.67 5.14 1.74
N LEU A 21 13.27 3.87 1.79
CA LEU A 21 14.20 2.76 1.62
C LEU A 21 14.65 2.67 0.16
N LEU A 22 13.73 2.87 -0.78
CA LEU A 22 14.04 2.85 -2.20
C LEU A 22 14.86 4.08 -2.60
N GLU A 23 14.54 5.25 -2.05
CA GLU A 23 15.35 6.46 -2.21
C GLU A 23 16.79 6.24 -1.70
N LEU A 24 16.96 5.51 -0.60
CA LEU A 24 18.26 5.15 -0.03
C LEU A 24 18.99 4.01 -0.76
N GLY A 25 18.40 3.48 -1.84
CA GLY A 25 19.02 2.48 -2.71
C GLY A 25 18.74 1.03 -2.31
N ALA A 26 17.71 0.78 -1.51
CA ALA A 26 17.19 -0.57 -1.30
C ALA A 26 16.64 -1.14 -2.62
N PRO A 27 16.60 -2.48 -2.77
CA PRO A 27 15.99 -3.13 -3.93
C PRO A 27 14.49 -2.86 -4.07
N ASP A 28 13.94 -2.99 -5.29
CA ASP A 28 12.52 -2.74 -5.59
C ASP A 28 11.53 -3.67 -4.84
N ASP A 29 12.02 -4.75 -4.23
CA ASP A 29 11.24 -5.72 -3.44
C ASP A 29 11.32 -5.48 -1.93
N GLU A 30 11.84 -4.34 -1.47
CA GLU A 30 11.97 -4.03 -0.03
C GLU A 30 10.64 -4.10 0.72
N TYR A 31 9.54 -3.64 0.11
CA TYR A 31 8.19 -3.67 0.70
C TYR A 31 7.38 -4.92 0.36
N GLU A 32 8.01 -6.01 -0.10
CA GLU A 32 7.29 -7.19 -0.63
C GLU A 32 6.31 -7.80 0.39
N TYR A 33 6.68 -7.81 1.67
CA TYR A 33 5.83 -8.35 2.73
C TYR A 33 4.58 -7.48 2.95
N GLU A 34 4.76 -6.17 3.09
CA GLU A 34 3.69 -5.19 3.30
C GLU A 34 2.74 -5.19 2.10
N ILE A 35 3.29 -5.18 0.89
CA ILE A 35 2.54 -5.25 -0.36
C ILE A 35 1.67 -6.50 -0.40
N LYS A 36 2.18 -7.67 0.01
CA LYS A 36 1.38 -8.91 0.05
C LYS A 36 0.18 -8.80 1.01
N GLN A 37 0.35 -8.15 2.15
CA GLN A 37 -0.76 -7.91 3.09
C GLN A 37 -1.79 -6.96 2.50
N ILE A 38 -1.34 -5.85 1.92
CA ILE A 38 -2.22 -4.82 1.33
C ILE A 38 -2.98 -5.39 0.13
N VAL A 39 -2.33 -6.18 -0.74
CA VAL A 39 -3.00 -6.86 -1.86
C VAL A 39 -4.14 -7.75 -1.38
N LYS A 40 -3.92 -8.49 -0.29
CA LYS A 40 -4.99 -9.31 0.30
C LYS A 40 -6.13 -8.43 0.79
N ALA A 41 -5.82 -7.37 1.54
CA ALA A 41 -6.82 -6.44 2.07
C ALA A 41 -7.64 -5.77 0.97
N VAL A 42 -6.99 -5.20 -0.06
CA VAL A 42 -7.64 -4.53 -1.20
C VAL A 42 -8.64 -5.43 -1.94
N LEU A 43 -8.39 -6.74 -2.00
CA LEU A 43 -9.28 -7.71 -2.65
C LEU A 43 -10.48 -8.11 -1.77
N GLU A 44 -10.43 -7.82 -0.48
CA GLU A 44 -11.46 -8.09 0.53
C GLU A 44 -12.22 -6.81 0.93
N SER A 45 -11.66 -5.63 0.65
CA SER A 45 -12.22 -4.30 0.94
C SER A 45 -13.42 -3.93 0.06
N LYS A 46 -14.30 -3.08 0.61
CA LYS A 46 -15.50 -2.57 -0.07
C LYS A 46 -15.31 -1.19 -0.69
N ASP A 47 -14.36 -0.42 -0.19
CA ASP A 47 -14.05 0.94 -0.60
C ASP A 47 -12.58 1.28 -0.31
N GLU A 48 -12.16 2.45 -0.78
CA GLU A 48 -10.83 3.02 -0.57
C GLU A 48 -10.52 3.34 0.90
N ILE A 49 -11.55 3.52 1.75
CA ILE A 49 -11.39 3.80 3.18
C ILE A 49 -10.86 2.55 3.89
N GLU A 50 -11.47 1.39 3.66
CA GLU A 50 -10.99 0.10 4.19
C GLU A 50 -9.56 -0.22 3.69
N VAL A 51 -9.20 0.21 2.48
CA VAL A 51 -7.82 0.08 1.96
C VAL A 51 -6.85 1.01 2.69
N ALA A 52 -7.24 2.25 2.97
CA ALA A 52 -6.42 3.22 3.71
C ALA A 52 -6.08 2.73 5.11
N GLU A 53 -7.09 2.21 5.83
CA GLU A 53 -6.91 1.59 7.15
C GLU A 53 -5.95 0.40 7.06
N ALA A 54 -6.08 -0.46 6.05
CA ALA A 54 -5.20 -1.60 5.86
C ALA A 54 -3.74 -1.21 5.57
N ILE A 55 -3.52 -0.16 4.77
CA ILE A 55 -2.17 0.38 4.51
C ILE A 55 -1.58 0.90 5.82
N GLN A 56 -2.31 1.76 6.55
CA GLN A 56 -1.84 2.34 7.80
C GLN A 56 -1.50 1.25 8.83
N ASP A 57 -2.37 0.26 9.01
CA ASP A 57 -2.15 -0.84 9.94
C ASP A 57 -0.95 -1.72 9.56
N THR A 58 -0.77 -1.97 8.27
CA THR A 58 0.34 -2.80 7.77
C THR A 58 1.67 -2.14 8.08
N PHE A 59 1.81 -0.87 7.71
CA PHE A 59 3.05 -0.13 7.91
C PHE A 59 3.32 0.15 9.39
N ARG A 60 2.29 0.50 10.17
CA ARG A 60 2.42 0.66 11.63
C ARG A 60 2.98 -0.58 12.30
N ARG A 61 2.54 -1.78 11.90
CA ARG A 61 3.03 -3.04 12.44
C ARG A 61 4.43 -3.40 11.96
N ALA A 62 4.78 -3.04 10.72
CA ALA A 62 6.08 -3.35 10.14
C ALA A 62 7.21 -2.49 10.74
N PHE A 63 6.94 -1.20 10.99
CA PHE A 63 7.95 -0.21 11.37
C PHE A 63 7.76 0.38 12.78
N ASP A 64 6.76 -0.07 13.53
CA ASP A 64 6.46 0.34 14.92
C ASP A 64 6.34 1.87 15.07
N ARG A 65 5.71 2.53 14.09
CA ARG A 65 5.46 3.98 14.10
C ARG A 65 4.08 4.34 13.57
N GLU A 66 3.62 5.54 13.92
CA GLU A 66 2.37 6.07 13.40
C GLU A 66 2.55 6.63 11.98
N TYR A 67 1.52 6.46 11.17
CA TYR A 67 1.43 6.96 9.80
C TYR A 67 0.22 7.88 9.68
N ASP A 68 0.37 8.98 8.95
CA ASP A 68 -0.73 9.92 8.72
C ASP A 68 -1.84 9.24 7.88
N TYR A 69 -3.08 9.37 8.35
CA TYR A 69 -4.21 8.71 7.70
C TYR A 69 -4.50 9.34 6.32
N GLU A 70 -4.36 10.65 6.17
CA GLU A 70 -4.64 11.33 4.89
C GLU A 70 -3.60 10.95 3.82
N GLU A 71 -2.35 10.74 4.22
CA GLU A 71 -1.32 10.16 3.34
C GLU A 71 -1.70 8.74 2.91
N CYS A 72 -2.05 7.87 3.86
CA CYS A 72 -2.47 6.50 3.56
C CYS A 72 -3.70 6.47 2.65
N HIS A 73 -4.68 7.33 2.92
CA HIS A 73 -5.90 7.47 2.12
C HIS A 73 -5.61 7.97 0.71
N THR A 74 -4.67 8.90 0.54
CA THR A 74 -4.23 9.36 -0.79
C THR A 74 -3.67 8.22 -1.63
N ILE A 75 -2.90 7.31 -1.02
CA ILE A 75 -2.36 6.13 -1.71
C ILE A 75 -3.47 5.11 -1.98
N ALA A 76 -4.34 4.85 -1.00
CA ALA A 76 -5.48 3.96 -1.14
C ALA A 76 -6.41 4.37 -2.28
N ALA A 77 -6.75 5.66 -2.38
CA ALA A 77 -7.61 6.18 -3.43
C ALA A 77 -7.00 5.99 -4.83
N LYS A 78 -5.67 6.12 -4.98
CA LYS A 78 -4.97 5.85 -6.25
C LYS A 78 -5.03 4.37 -6.62
N ILE A 79 -4.80 3.48 -5.65
CA ILE A 79 -4.89 2.02 -5.83
C ILE A 79 -6.32 1.62 -6.20
N TRP A 80 -7.30 2.10 -5.45
CA TRP A 80 -8.71 1.80 -5.63
C TRP A 80 -9.20 2.20 -7.02
N LYS A 81 -8.90 3.45 -7.40
CA LYS A 81 -9.22 3.99 -8.73
C LYS A 81 -8.64 3.12 -9.85
N GLU A 82 -7.35 2.78 -9.81
CA GLU A 82 -6.72 2.00 -10.90
C GLU A 82 -7.22 0.54 -10.95
N LEU A 83 -7.77 0.00 -9.86
CA LEU A 83 -8.29 -1.36 -9.81
C LEU A 83 -9.77 -1.50 -10.14
N TYR A 84 -10.58 -0.51 -9.78
CA TYR A 84 -12.03 -0.63 -9.75
C TYR A 84 -12.79 0.47 -10.53
N GLU A 85 -12.11 1.53 -11.01
CA GLU A 85 -12.69 2.60 -11.84
C GLU A 85 -12.08 2.65 -13.25
#